data_AF-A0A832JKC5-F1
#
_entry.id   AF-A0A832JKC5-F1
#
_cell.length_a   1.000
_cell.length_b   1.000
_cell.length_c   1.000
_cell.angle_alpha   90.00
_cell.angle_beta   90.00
_cell.angle_gamma   90.00
#
_symmetry.space_group_name_H-M   'P 1'
#
loop_
_entity.id
_entity.type
_entity.pdbx_description
1 polymer ?
#
loop_
_entity_poly.entity_id
_entity_poly.type
_entity_poly.pdbx_seq_one_letter_code
_entity_poly.pdbx_strand_id
1 'polypeptide(L)' 'MKLDFNSVLREATKRAPSLRLRTLDLLHLVACRAAGCEDFATLYAGIAERAEAVSRELSVRAITTV' A
#
# COMPACT_ATOMS: atom_id res chain seq x y z
N MET A 1 2.20 -19.14 -4.20
CA MET A 1 2.42 -17.89 -4.96
C MET A 1 3.75 -17.28 -4.53
N LYS A 2 4.62 -16.88 -5.47
CA LYS A 2 5.91 -16.24 -5.14
C LYS A 2 5.83 -14.77 -5.50
N LEU A 3 6.09 -13.90 -4.53
CA LEU A 3 6.11 -12.45 -4.70
C LEU A 3 7.50 -12.02 -5.16
N ASP A 4 7.60 -11.32 -6.29
CA ASP A 4 8.86 -10.69 -6.71
C ASP A 4 9.02 -9.32 -6.03
N PHE A 5 9.81 -9.31 -4.96
CA PHE A 5 10.06 -8.09 -4.20
C PHE A 5 10.84 -7.02 -4.98
N ASN A 6 11.57 -7.36 -6.05
CA ASN A 6 12.21 -6.35 -6.89
C ASN A 6 11.16 -5.53 -7.66
N SER A 7 10.09 -6.19 -8.13
CA SER A 7 8.95 -5.51 -8.75
C SER A 7 8.17 -4.69 -7.72
N VAL A 8 7.95 -5.22 -6.51
CA VAL A 8 7.32 -4.47 -5.40
C VAL A 8 8.10 -3.21 -5.06
N LEU A 9 9.42 -3.29 -4.93
CA LEU A 9 10.26 -2.14 -4.62
C LEU A 9 10.18 -1.04 -5.70
N ARG A 10 10.21 -1.45 -6.98
CA ARG A 10 10.08 -0.52 -8.11
C ARG A 10 8.72 0.18 -8.09
N GLU A 11 7.64 -0.56 -7.89
CA GLU A 11 6.29 0.00 -7.82
C GLU A 11 6.07 0.89 -6.58
N ALA A 12 6.59 0.50 -5.43
CA ALA A 12 6.56 1.31 -4.20
C ALA A 12 7.26 2.65 -4.38
N THR A 13 8.44 2.65 -5.02
CA THR A 13 9.19 3.88 -5.28
C THR A 13 8.44 4.83 -6.21
N LYS A 14 7.78 4.31 -7.25
CA LYS A 14 6.96 5.14 -8.18
C LYS A 14 5.82 5.87 -7.47
N ARG A 15 5.25 5.25 -6.43
CA ARG A 15 4.09 5.76 -5.68
C ARG A 15 4.48 6.60 -4.45
N ALA A 16 5.76 6.65 -4.11
CA ALA A 16 6.25 7.41 -2.96
C ALA A 16 5.87 8.91 -3.01
N PRO A 17 5.94 9.61 -4.16
CA PRO A 17 5.54 11.01 -4.24
C PRO A 17 4.04 11.23 -4.04
N SER A 18 3.18 10.35 -4.57
CA SER A 18 1.72 10.49 -4.49
C SER A 18 1.18 10.10 -3.12
N LEU A 19 1.70 9.02 -2.55
CA LEU A 19 1.21 8.49 -1.26
C LEU A 19 1.91 9.13 -0.06
N ARG A 20 3.17 9.58 -0.17
CA ARG A 20 3.94 10.18 0.95
C ARG A 20 3.91 9.33 2.23
N LEU A 21 3.98 8.01 2.07
CA LEU A 21 4.05 7.02 3.14
C LEU A 21 5.50 6.60 3.39
N ARG A 22 5.78 5.98 4.54
CA ARG A 22 7.11 5.44 4.83
C ARG A 22 7.40 4.24 3.94
N THR A 23 8.68 3.97 3.71
CA THR A 23 9.13 2.89 2.82
C THR A 23 8.49 1.53 3.12
N LEU A 24 8.44 1.13 4.39
CA LEU A 24 7.84 -0.16 4.77
C LEU A 24 6.32 -0.19 4.54
N ASP A 25 5.63 0.93 4.77
CA ASP A 25 4.19 1.06 4.53
C ASP A 25 3.88 0.92 3.02
N LEU A 26 4.68 1.58 2.16
CA LEU A 26 4.57 1.47 0.70
C LEU A 26 4.85 0.06 0.21
N LEU A 27 5.93 -0.57 0.68
CA LEU A 27 6.29 -1.93 0.31
C LEU A 27 5.19 -2.91 0.71
N HIS A 28 4.61 -2.77 1.91
CA HIS A 28 3.56 -3.65 2.40
C HIS A 28 2.27 -3.51 1.58
N LEU A 29 1.84 -2.27 1.31
CA LEU A 29 0.66 -2.00 0.48
C LEU A 29 0.81 -2.52 -0.95
N VAL A 30 1.96 -2.28 -1.58
CA VAL A 30 2.25 -2.78 -2.94
C VAL A 30 2.34 -4.30 -2.96
N ALA A 31 2.97 -4.91 -1.96
CA ALA A 31 3.02 -6.37 -1.83
C ALA A 31 1.62 -6.96 -1.66
N CYS A 32 0.76 -6.32 -0.86
CA CYS A 32 -0.63 -6.71 -0.67
C CYS A 32 -1.41 -6.67 -1.99
N ARG A 33 -1.28 -5.58 -2.75
CA ARG A 33 -1.87 -5.48 -4.09
C ARG A 33 -1.35 -6.55 -5.06
N ALA A 34 -0.04 -6.76 -5.07
CA ALA A 34 0.61 -7.76 -5.92
C ALA A 34 0.24 -9.20 -5.51
N ALA A 35 -0.15 -9.41 -4.25
CA ALA A 35 -0.70 -10.66 -3.76
C ALA A 35 -2.18 -10.89 -4.16
N GLY A 36 -2.81 -9.91 -4.81
CA GLY A 36 -4.22 -9.98 -5.20
C GLY A 36 -5.19 -9.64 -4.07
N CYS A 37 -4.72 -9.04 -2.98
CA CYS A 37 -5.59 -8.59 -1.90
C CYS A 37 -6.35 -7.32 -2.31
N GLU A 38 -7.64 -7.27 -1.97
CA GLU A 38 -8.49 -6.09 -2.17
C GLU A 38 -8.51 -5.17 -0.95
N ASP A 39 -8.27 -5.72 0.23
CA ASP A 39 -8.35 -5.02 1.51
C ASP A 39 -7.01 -5.07 2.24
N PHE A 40 -6.66 -3.98 2.93
CA PHE A 40 -5.48 -3.86 3.77
C PHE A 40 -5.87 -3.30 5.14
N ALA A 41 -5.90 -4.14 6.15
CA ALA A 41 -6.19 -3.73 7.52
C ALA A 41 -4.99 -3.01 8.15
N THR A 42 -5.23 -1.86 8.78
CA THR A 42 -4.17 -1.10 9.46
C THR A 42 -4.69 -0.34 10.68
N LEU A 43 -3.83 -0.24 11.70
CA LEU A 43 -4.03 0.61 12.88
C LEU A 43 -3.20 1.90 12.81
N TYR A 44 -2.40 2.06 11.75
CA TYR A 44 -1.50 3.19 11.62
C TYR A 44 -2.22 4.38 11.00
N ALA A 45 -2.39 5.45 11.78
CA ALA A 45 -3.07 6.69 11.37
C ALA A 45 -2.52 7.27 10.06
N GLY A 46 -1.21 7.17 9.82
CA GLY A 46 -0.61 7.67 8.59
C GLY A 46 -1.17 7.02 7.31
N ILE A 47 -1.52 5.73 7.34
CA ILE A 47 -2.19 5.06 6.21
C ILE A 47 -3.69 5.42 6.20
N ALA A 48 -4.33 5.49 7.38
CA ALA A 48 -5.75 5.85 7.50
C ALA A 48 -6.06 7.23 6.87
N GLU A 49 -5.25 8.24 7.19
CA GLU A 49 -5.34 9.60 6.63
C GLU A 49 -5.19 9.64 5.10
N ARG A 50 -4.62 8.60 4.50
CA ARG A 50 -4.33 8.49 3.06
C ARG A 50 -5.14 7.39 2.40
N ALA A 51 -6.15 6.83 3.06
CA ALA A 51 -6.93 5.69 2.59
C ALA A 51 -7.49 5.90 1.17
N GLU A 52 -8.00 7.09 0.88
CA GLU A 52 -8.52 7.43 -0.46
C GLU A 52 -7.41 7.42 -1.53
N ALA A 53 -6.26 8.02 -1.23
CA ALA A 53 -5.11 8.02 -2.14
C ALA A 53 -4.56 6.60 -2.35
N VAL A 54 -4.49 5.79 -1.29
CA VAL A 54 -4.13 4.37 -1.36
C VAL A 54 -5.09 3.61 -2.27
N SER A 55 -6.40 3.77 -2.07
CA SER A 55 -7.42 3.11 -2.89
C SER A 55 -7.32 3.51 -4.35
N ARG A 56 -7.14 4.81 -4.64
CA ARG A 56 -7.02 5.32 -6.01
C ARG A 56 -5.77 4.82 -6.72
N GLU A 57 -4.62 4.86 -6.05
CA GLU A 57 -3.34 4.51 -6.66
C GLU A 57 -3.19 2.99 -6.77
N LEU A 58 -3.52 2.25 -5.71
CA LEU A 58 -3.22 0.81 -5.58
C LEU A 58 -4.41 -0.11 -5.88
N SER A 59 -5.64 0.42 -5.93
CA SER A 59 -6.87 -0.40 -5.96
C SER A 59 -6.96 -1.35 -4.76
N VAL A 60 -6.48 -0.89 -3.59
CA VAL A 60 -6.57 -1.59 -2.30
C VAL A 60 -7.31 -0.70 -1.32
N ARG A 61 -8.34 -1.23 -0.66
CA ARG A 61 -9.09 -0.52 0.36
C ARG A 61 -8.36 -0.62 1.70
N ALA A 62 -7.99 0.51 2.29
CA ALA A 62 -7.47 0.53 3.64
C ALA A 62 -8.64 0.37 4.63
N ILE A 63 -8.65 -0.73 5.40
CA ILE A 63 -9.63 -0.97 6.45
C ILE A 63 -9.03 -0.51 7.77
N THR A 64 -9.68 0.46 8.41
CA THR A 64 -9.21 1.09 9.65
C THR A 64 -10.21 0.84 10.76
N THR A 65 -9.73 0.50 11.94
CA THR A 65 -10.57 0.34 13.16
C THR A 65 -10.35 1.45 14.18
N VAL A 66 -9.73 2.56 13.76
CA VAL A 66 -9.59 3.79 14.54
C VAL A 66 -10.83 4.65 14.42
#